data_AF-A0A926FEZ8-F1
#
_entry.id   AF-A0A926FEZ8-F1
#
_cell.length_a   1.000
_cell.length_b   1.000
_cell.length_c   1.000
_cell.angle_alpha   90.00
_cell.angle_beta   90.00
_cell.angle_gamma   90.00
#
_symmetry.space_group_name_H-M   'P 1'
#
loop_
_entity.id
_entity.type
_entity.pdbx_description
1 polymer ?
#
loop_
_entity_poly.entity_id
_entity_poly.type
_entity_poly.pdbx_seq_one_letter_code
_entity_poly.pdbx_strand_id
1 'polypeptide(L)'
;MDKVNEKATIFDYARMCKFYDDCDDCPLFLKCSALIAEEPDKANEIILKWCKEHPVETRQDRLLKMFPKVRTCNGVIDICPISFGGKCSVGNKCCSECEKEYWLAEVDKNE
;
A
#
# COMPACT_ATOMS: atom_id res chain seq x y z
N MET A 1 -11.85 -17.53 -18.43
CA MET A 1 -10.91 -17.02 -17.42
C MET A 1 -11.73 -16.10 -16.57
N ASP A 2 -12.30 -16.65 -15.49
CA ASP A 2 -13.25 -15.94 -14.66
C ASP A 2 -12.59 -14.65 -14.18
N LYS A 3 -13.23 -13.51 -14.46
CA LYS A 3 -12.82 -12.24 -13.87
C LYS A 3 -12.90 -12.45 -12.37
N VAL A 4 -11.75 -12.61 -11.72
CA VAL A 4 -11.68 -12.56 -10.26
C VAL A 4 -12.41 -11.29 -9.87
N ASN A 5 -13.48 -11.44 -9.10
CA ASN A 5 -14.27 -10.32 -8.59
C ASN A 5 -13.46 -9.64 -7.49
N GLU A 6 -12.37 -9.01 -7.91
CA GLU A 6 -11.47 -8.22 -7.08
C GLU A 6 -12.30 -7.09 -6.48
N LYS A 7 -12.23 -6.94 -5.16
CA LYS A 7 -12.97 -5.91 -4.43
C LYS A 7 -11.98 -4.99 -3.75
N ALA A 8 -12.05 -3.71 -4.07
CA ALA A 8 -11.39 -2.65 -3.35
C ALA A 8 -11.82 -2.71 -1.88
N THR A 9 -10.85 -2.51 -1.01
CA THR A 9 -11.05 -2.43 0.43
C THR A 9 -11.40 -1.00 0.83
N ILE A 10 -11.86 -0.84 2.06
CA ILE A 10 -12.03 0.50 2.65
C ILE A 10 -10.69 1.25 2.77
N PHE A 11 -9.56 0.53 2.89
CA PHE A 11 -8.23 1.12 2.92
C PHE A 11 -7.81 1.66 1.56
N ASP A 12 -8.15 0.97 0.47
CA ASP A 12 -7.92 1.45 -0.90
C ASP A 12 -8.66 2.77 -1.15
N TYR A 13 -9.93 2.83 -0.74
CA TYR A 13 -10.73 4.05 -0.79
C TYR A 13 -10.12 5.17 0.06
N ALA A 14 -9.75 4.88 1.32
CA ALA A 14 -9.16 5.88 2.22
C ALA A 14 -7.84 6.44 1.67
N ARG A 15 -7.03 5.60 1.02
CA ARG A 15 -5.78 6.01 0.39
C ARG A 15 -6.01 6.94 -0.80
N MET A 16 -7.03 6.66 -1.61
CA MET A 16 -7.48 7.59 -2.66
C MET A 16 -7.91 8.93 -2.06
N CYS A 17 -8.76 8.93 -1.02
CA CYS A 17 -9.22 10.17 -0.38
C CYS A 17 -8.08 10.98 0.25
N LYS A 18 -7.02 10.34 0.76
CA LYS A 18 -5.83 11.03 1.28
C LYS A 18 -4.90 11.54 0.17
N PHE A 19 -5.04 11.05 -1.05
CA PHE A 19 -4.16 11.43 -2.17
C PHE A 19 -4.59 12.74 -2.80
N TYR A 20 -5.90 12.98 -2.91
CA TYR A 20 -6.45 14.21 -3.49
C TYR A 20 -6.81 15.20 -2.38
N ASP A 21 -6.27 16.41 -2.46
CA ASP A 21 -6.61 17.51 -1.54
C ASP A 21 -8.02 18.07 -1.81
N ASP A 22 -8.51 17.92 -3.04
CA ASP A 22 -9.86 18.30 -3.48
C ASP A 22 -10.54 17.13 -4.21
N CYS A 23 -11.84 16.96 -3.97
CA CYS A 23 -12.67 15.95 -4.64
C CYS A 23 -12.96 16.27 -6.11
N ASP A 24 -12.70 17.49 -6.57
CA ASP A 24 -12.87 17.88 -7.98
C ASP A 24 -11.91 17.12 -8.92
N ASP A 25 -10.69 16.83 -8.45
CA ASP A 25 -9.68 16.07 -9.21
C ASP A 25 -9.76 14.55 -8.95
N CYS A 26 -10.62 14.13 -8.02
CA CYS A 26 -10.76 12.73 -7.66
C CYS A 26 -11.55 11.96 -8.75
N PRO A 27 -11.09 10.76 -9.17
CA PRO A 27 -11.81 9.92 -10.14
C PRO A 27 -13.22 9.50 -9.73
N LEU A 28 -13.56 9.56 -8.43
CA LEU A 28 -14.91 9.33 -7.92
C LEU A 28 -15.80 10.59 -7.98
N PHE A 29 -15.23 11.75 -8.31
CA PHE A 29 -15.84 13.08 -8.38
C PHE A 29 -16.52 13.53 -7.07
N LEU A 30 -17.11 14.73 -7.07
CA LEU A 30 -17.84 15.32 -5.93
C LEU A 30 -18.99 14.44 -5.38
N LYS A 31 -19.48 13.46 -6.15
CA LYS A 31 -20.60 12.58 -5.77
C LYS A 31 -20.14 11.18 -5.37
N CYS A 32 -18.96 11.05 -4.78
CA CYS A 32 -18.38 9.76 -4.37
C CYS A 32 -19.33 8.90 -3.53
N SER A 33 -20.05 9.50 -2.57
CA SER A 33 -21.01 8.78 -1.72
C SER A 33 -22.21 8.23 -2.49
N ALA A 34 -22.77 9.01 -3.42
CA ALA A 34 -23.86 8.57 -4.27
C ALA A 34 -23.40 7.46 -5.22
N LEU A 35 -22.21 7.59 -5.82
CA LEU A 35 -21.66 6.57 -6.71
C LEU A 35 -21.42 5.24 -5.98
N ILE A 36 -20.86 5.28 -4.76
CA ILE A 36 -20.65 4.09 -3.94
C ILE A 36 -21.97 3.41 -3.56
N ALA A 37 -23.03 4.19 -3.30
CA ALA A 37 -24.34 3.66 -2.92
C ALA A 37 -25.17 3.14 -4.11
N GLU A 38 -25.15 3.84 -5.23
CA GLU A 38 -26.00 3.57 -6.40
C GLU A 38 -25.33 2.63 -7.42
N GLU A 39 -24.00 2.75 -7.61
CA GLU A 39 -23.21 1.98 -8.57
C GLU A 39 -21.94 1.37 -7.91
N PRO A 40 -22.07 0.49 -6.90
CA PRO A 40 -20.93 -0.02 -6.14
C PRO A 40 -19.88 -0.75 -6.99
N ASP A 41 -20.30 -1.48 -8.04
CA ASP A 41 -19.38 -2.19 -8.94
C ASP A 41 -18.51 -1.21 -9.75
N LYS A 42 -19.08 -0.07 -10.16
CA LYS A 42 -18.35 0.98 -10.88
C LYS A 42 -17.41 1.75 -9.97
N ALA A 43 -17.85 2.05 -8.74
CA ALA A 43 -16.97 2.61 -7.72
C ALA A 43 -15.79 1.68 -7.44
N ASN A 44 -16.04 0.37 -7.34
CA ASN A 44 -15.02 -0.66 -7.18
C ASN A 44 -14.00 -0.65 -8.33
N GLU A 45 -14.47 -0.63 -9.59
CA GLU A 45 -13.59 -0.57 -10.76
C GLU A 45 -12.71 0.69 -10.77
N ILE A 46 -13.27 1.84 -10.41
CA ILE A 46 -12.53 3.11 -10.33
C ILE A 46 -11.44 3.04 -9.26
N ILE A 47 -11.78 2.55 -8.06
CA ILE A 47 -10.82 2.46 -6.94
C ILE A 47 -9.69 1.47 -7.29
N LEU A 48 -10.02 0.29 -7.85
CA LEU A 48 -9.02 -0.70 -8.24
C LEU A 48 -8.11 -0.19 -9.37
N LYS A 49 -8.68 0.49 -10.36
CA LYS A 49 -7.88 1.10 -11.43
C LYS A 49 -6.92 2.14 -10.86
N TRP A 50 -7.41 3.02 -10.00
CA TRP A 50 -6.59 4.03 -9.35
C TRP A 50 -5.47 3.39 -8.50
N CYS A 51 -5.76 2.32 -7.75
CA CYS A 51 -4.76 1.62 -6.95
C CYS A 51 -3.64 0.98 -7.79
N LYS A 52 -3.95 0.53 -9.01
CA LYS A 52 -2.96 -0.02 -9.95
C LYS A 52 -2.04 1.06 -10.52
N GLU A 53 -2.59 2.26 -10.76
CA GLU A 53 -1.84 3.44 -11.22
C GLU A 53 -1.05 4.11 -10.09
N HIS A 54 -1.50 3.93 -8.85
CA HIS A 54 -0.91 4.51 -7.64
C HIS A 54 -0.54 3.37 -6.66
N PRO A 55 0.51 2.58 -6.97
CA PRO A 55 0.94 1.52 -6.07
C PRO A 55 1.37 2.11 -4.71
N VAL A 56 1.16 1.33 -3.64
CA VAL A 56 1.66 1.68 -2.30
C VAL A 56 3.18 1.72 -2.39
N GLU A 57 3.80 2.86 -2.02
CA GLU A 57 5.24 2.91 -1.84
C GLU A 57 5.59 2.33 -0.47
N THR A 58 6.31 1.21 -0.45
CA THR A 58 6.75 0.56 0.78
C THR A 58 8.13 1.03 1.22
N ARG A 59 8.50 0.80 2.49
CA ARG A 59 9.88 1.06 2.96
C ARG A 59 10.91 0.32 2.09
N GLN A 60 10.55 -0.87 1.63
CA GLN A 60 11.35 -1.66 0.71
C GLN A 60 11.56 -0.96 -0.64
N ASP A 61 10.50 -0.42 -1.24
CA ASP A 61 10.60 0.28 -2.52
C ASP A 61 11.52 1.50 -2.41
N ARG A 62 11.41 2.28 -1.33
CA ARG A 62 12.30 3.41 -1.06
C ARG A 62 13.77 2.96 -0.95
N LEU A 63 14.04 1.91 -0.17
CA LEU A 63 15.43 1.45 0.04
C LEU A 63 16.03 0.86 -1.24
N LEU A 64 15.27 0.04 -1.99
CA LEU A 64 15.74 -0.56 -3.24
C LEU A 64 16.00 0.50 -4.33
N LYS A 65 15.23 1.60 -4.33
CA LYS A 65 15.48 2.74 -5.24
C LYS A 65 16.81 3.43 -4.96
N MET A 66 17.21 3.55 -3.69
CA MET A 66 18.50 4.14 -3.29
C MET A 66 19.66 3.13 -3.40
N PHE A 67 19.41 1.87 -3.07
CA PHE A 67 20.41 0.81 -3.01
C PHE A 67 19.91 -0.47 -3.73
N PRO A 68 19.97 -0.51 -5.07
CA PRO A 68 19.38 -1.61 -5.86
C PRO A 68 20.01 -2.99 -5.63
N LYS A 69 21.18 -3.04 -4.98
CA LYS A 69 21.94 -4.27 -4.72
C LYS A 69 21.79 -4.77 -3.28
N VAL A 70 20.88 -4.18 -2.49
CA VAL A 70 20.57 -4.71 -1.15
C VAL A 70 20.10 -6.16 -1.27
N ARG A 71 20.62 -7.00 -0.39
CA ARG A 71 20.28 -8.42 -0.36
C ARG A 71 18.80 -8.59 -0.03
N THR A 72 18.14 -9.46 -0.75
CA THR A 72 16.77 -9.89 -0.46
C THR A 72 16.73 -11.40 -0.20
N CYS A 73 15.81 -11.81 0.66
CA CYS A 73 15.48 -13.20 0.94
C CYS A 73 13.97 -13.35 0.74
N ASN A 74 13.55 -14.27 -0.13
CA ASN A 74 12.13 -14.47 -0.49
C ASN A 74 11.40 -13.19 -0.94
N GLY A 75 12.08 -12.31 -1.67
CA GLY A 75 11.51 -11.06 -2.18
C GLY A 75 11.40 -9.93 -1.15
N VAL A 76 11.96 -10.10 0.05
CA VAL A 76 11.98 -9.10 1.13
C VAL A 76 13.42 -8.73 1.46
N ILE A 77 13.69 -7.47 1.80
CA ILE A 77 15.02 -7.03 2.25
C ILE A 77 15.50 -7.88 3.45
N ASP A 78 16.66 -8.50 3.29
CA ASP A 78 17.33 -9.33 4.30
C ASP A 78 18.19 -8.44 5.23
N ILE A 79 17.53 -7.44 5.82
CA ILE A 79 18.13 -6.57 6.84
C ILE A 79 17.18 -6.49 8.02
N CYS A 80 17.74 -6.77 9.19
CA CYS A 80 17.02 -6.77 10.46
C CYS A 80 16.41 -5.40 10.79
N PRO A 81 15.07 -5.28 10.95
CA PRO A 81 14.38 -4.03 11.27
C PRO A 81 14.84 -3.34 12.55
N ILE A 82 15.39 -4.09 13.53
CA ILE A 82 15.90 -3.54 14.79
C ILE A 82 16.98 -2.47 14.55
N SER A 83 17.76 -2.63 13.48
CA SER A 83 18.80 -1.66 13.07
C SER A 83 18.23 -0.29 12.68
N PHE A 84 16.93 -0.23 12.40
CA PHE A 84 16.18 0.96 11.99
C PHE A 84 15.10 1.34 13.02
N GLY A 85 15.26 0.94 14.28
CA GLY A 85 14.28 1.21 15.35
C GLY A 85 13.00 0.38 15.26
N GLY A 86 12.94 -0.60 14.35
CA GLY A 86 11.87 -1.58 14.29
C GLY A 86 11.85 -2.51 15.50
N LYS A 87 10.71 -3.13 15.76
CA LYS A 87 10.53 -4.12 16.84
C LYS A 87 10.51 -5.52 16.24
N CYS A 88 11.00 -6.49 17.00
CA CYS A 88 10.78 -7.90 16.70
C CYS A 88 10.04 -8.56 17.87
N SER A 89 9.00 -9.32 17.54
CA SER A 89 8.20 -10.08 18.52
C SER A 89 8.97 -11.26 19.11
N VAL A 90 10.03 -11.73 18.44
CA VAL A 90 10.89 -12.85 18.88
C VAL A 90 12.15 -12.32 19.59
N GLY A 91 11.98 -11.35 20.49
CA GLY A 91 13.08 -10.73 21.24
C GLY A 91 14.10 -10.01 20.35
N ASN A 92 15.39 -10.15 20.64
CA ASN A 92 16.47 -9.51 19.87
C ASN A 92 16.88 -10.26 18.58
N LYS A 93 16.12 -11.26 18.14
CA LYS A 93 16.44 -12.03 16.93
C LYS A 93 15.54 -11.57 15.79
N CYS A 94 16.13 -11.15 14.68
CA CYS A 94 15.34 -10.89 13.48
C CYS A 94 14.82 -12.19 12.86
N CYS A 95 13.53 -12.19 12.56
CA CYS A 95 12.83 -13.26 11.87
C CYS A 95 12.22 -12.72 10.57
N SER A 96 11.97 -13.63 9.62
CA SER A 96 11.40 -13.29 8.31
C SER A 96 10.03 -12.63 8.38
N GLU A 97 9.26 -12.87 9.44
CA GLU A 97 7.95 -12.24 9.63
C GLU A 97 8.10 -10.75 9.98
N CYS A 98 8.99 -10.41 10.91
CA CYS A 98 9.25 -9.01 11.25
C CYS A 98 9.90 -8.24 10.10
N GLU A 99 10.73 -8.89 9.29
CA GLU A 99 11.26 -8.30 8.05
C GLU A 99 10.12 -7.96 7.08
N LYS A 100 9.19 -8.90 6.83
CA LYS A 100 8.02 -8.64 5.99
C LYS A 100 7.17 -7.50 6.52
N GLU A 101 6.79 -7.56 7.79
CA GLU A 101 5.96 -6.53 8.44
C GLU A 101 6.60 -5.15 8.34
N TYR A 102 7.91 -5.06 8.56
CA TYR A 102 8.60 -3.78 8.53
C TYR A 102 8.83 -3.25 7.12
N TRP A 103 9.36 -4.08 6.21
CA TRP A 103 9.80 -3.66 4.89
C TRP A 103 8.66 -3.50 3.89
N LEU A 104 7.59 -4.30 4.01
CA LEU A 104 6.42 -4.21 3.13
C LEU A 104 5.35 -3.23 3.64
N ALA A 105 5.57 -2.61 4.80
CA ALA A 105 4.71 -1.53 5.26
C ALA A 105 4.80 -0.31 4.35
N GLU A 106 3.65 0.31 4.12
CA GLU A 106 3.51 1.61 3.46
C GLU A 106 4.34 2.66 4.20
N VAL A 107 4.97 3.56 3.45
CA VAL A 107 5.60 4.73 4.04
C VAL A 107 4.56 5.83 4.15
N ASP A 108 4.35 6.34 5.37
CA ASP A 108 3.53 7.52 5.54
C ASP A 108 4.21 8.71 4.84
N LYS A 109 3.44 9.50 4.09
CA LYS A 109 3.95 10.70 3.39
C LYS A 109 4.52 11.79 4.32
N ASN A 110 4.40 11.60 5.64
CA ASN A 110 4.86 12.52 6.67
C ASN A 110 6.22 12.14 7.28
N GLU A 111 6.92 11.12 6.75
CA GLU A 111 8.30 10.74 7.11
C GLU A 111 9.29 10.91 5.95
#